data_AF-A0AAE1EAQ3-F1
#
_entry.id   AF-A0AAE1EAQ3-F1
#
_cell.length_a   1.000
_cell.length_b   1.000
_cell.length_c   1.000
_cell.angle_alpha   90.00
_cell.angle_beta   90.00
_cell.angle_gamma   90.00
#
_symmetry.space_group_name_H-M   'P 1'
#
loop_
_entity.id
_entity.type
_entity.pdbx_description
1 polymer ?
#
loop_
_entity_poly.entity_id
_entity_poly.type
_entity_poly.pdbx_seq_one_letter_code
_entity_poly.pdbx_strand_id
1 'polypeptide(L)'
;MKQRKTFLSLQTTLTIMSTFNELRKKTNAMAQEISSFTDVKKSLVINVIHYAKQLPRPGNPDYIDELIFTAQMDTRFGITSKFHIQLIFEAVRDKTSKHVRIEDFVKMVCIFYSKNLSVKVDFVFSVYDYGGDGEIQMHEMHMLLKTTIVSVGDEEPEEQLKELIDIVIGLMDTHQDGKISLEEFRDYVRNDILYIEMLGPVLPLDHVMERFMDILKHRTPHAVRDYFCNERSICLHEPFQKSLLNDLYPIPLEMP
;
A
#
# COMPACT_ATOMS: atom_id res chain seq x y z
N MET A 1 -24.54 45.29 -12.68
CA MET A 1 -24.52 43.79 -12.69
C MET A 1 -23.25 43.18 -13.30
N LYS A 2 -22.67 43.72 -14.39
CA LYS A 2 -21.46 43.17 -15.05
C LYS A 2 -20.20 43.14 -14.13
N GLN A 3 -19.89 44.24 -13.45
CA GLN A 3 -18.73 44.34 -12.55
C GLN A 3 -18.79 43.38 -11.34
N ARG A 4 -19.99 43.12 -10.80
CA ARG A 4 -20.20 42.20 -9.66
C ARG A 4 -19.97 40.73 -10.06
N LYS A 5 -20.32 40.34 -11.29
CA LYS A 5 -20.01 39.02 -11.86
C LYS A 5 -18.51 38.83 -12.11
N THR A 6 -17.83 39.87 -12.61
CA THR A 6 -16.37 39.83 -12.84
C THR A 6 -15.59 39.75 -11.52
N PHE A 7 -16.00 40.49 -10.49
CA PHE A 7 -15.39 40.43 -9.16
C PHE A 7 -15.55 39.05 -8.50
N LEU A 8 -16.76 38.47 -8.57
CA LEU A 8 -17.01 37.13 -8.04
C LEU A 8 -16.20 36.06 -8.80
N SER A 9 -16.06 36.19 -10.12
CA SER A 9 -15.21 35.32 -10.95
C SER A 9 -13.74 35.39 -10.54
N LEU A 10 -13.20 36.59 -10.32
CA LEU A 10 -11.80 36.79 -9.92
C LEU A 10 -11.55 36.23 -8.52
N GLN A 11 -12.48 36.42 -7.58
CA GLN A 11 -12.39 35.89 -6.22
C GLN A 11 -12.46 34.35 -6.21
N THR A 12 -13.27 33.74 -7.07
CA THR A 12 -13.31 32.29 -7.28
C THR A 12 -12.00 31.78 -7.88
N THR A 13 -11.45 32.44 -8.91
CA THR A 13 -10.16 32.05 -9.51
C THR A 13 -9.01 32.16 -8.52
N LEU A 14 -8.94 33.25 -7.74
CA LEU A 14 -7.92 33.44 -6.70
C LEU A 14 -8.01 32.37 -5.61
N THR A 15 -9.22 32.05 -5.14
CA THR A 15 -9.46 30.98 -4.16
C THR A 15 -9.05 29.61 -4.70
N ILE A 16 -9.36 29.31 -5.97
CA ILE A 16 -8.95 28.06 -6.61
C ILE A 16 -7.41 27.97 -6.70
N MET A 17 -6.74 29.07 -7.07
CA MET A 17 -5.28 29.12 -7.16
C MET A 17 -4.60 28.97 -5.80
N SER A 18 -5.14 29.57 -4.73
CA SER A 18 -4.60 29.39 -3.38
C SER A 18 -4.75 27.94 -2.90
N THR A 19 -5.93 27.34 -3.09
CA THR A 19 -6.17 25.93 -2.74
C THR A 19 -5.29 24.98 -3.54
N PHE A 20 -5.09 25.25 -4.84
CA PHE A 20 -4.18 24.48 -5.68
C PHE A 20 -2.73 24.57 -5.21
N ASN A 21 -2.26 25.77 -4.84
CA ASN A 21 -0.92 25.97 -4.30
C ASN A 21 -0.71 25.25 -2.97
N GLU A 22 -1.71 25.26 -2.08
CA GLU A 22 -1.66 24.50 -0.82
C GLU A 22 -1.60 22.99 -1.05
N LEU A 23 -2.44 22.46 -1.94
CA LEU A 23 -2.45 21.04 -2.27
C LEU A 23 -1.11 20.58 -2.87
N ARG A 24 -0.54 21.42 -3.75
CA ARG A 24 0.79 21.18 -4.33
C ARG A 24 1.87 21.21 -3.25
N LYS A 25 1.80 22.15 -2.29
CA LYS A 25 2.73 22.23 -1.16
C LYS A 25 2.65 20.99 -0.27
N LYS A 26 1.44 20.56 0.09
CA LYS A 26 1.21 19.32 0.87
C LYS A 26 1.76 18.09 0.16
N THR A 27 1.46 17.94 -1.14
CA THR A 27 1.96 16.82 -1.96
C THR A 27 3.49 16.80 -2.01
N ASN A 28 4.13 17.96 -2.19
CA ASN A 28 5.59 18.07 -2.22
C ASN A 28 6.25 17.79 -0.87
N ALA A 29 5.60 18.16 0.24
CA ALA A 29 6.08 17.89 1.59
C ALA A 29 6.02 16.39 1.89
N MET A 30 4.87 15.75 1.66
CA MET A 30 4.71 14.30 1.78
C MET A 30 5.71 13.54 0.92
N ALA A 31 5.87 13.93 -0.36
CA ALA A 31 6.83 13.28 -1.24
C ALA A 31 8.29 13.45 -0.77
N GLN A 32 8.62 14.60 -0.16
CA GLN A 32 9.95 14.82 0.39
C GLN A 32 10.22 13.93 1.60
N GLU A 33 9.25 13.85 2.52
CA GLU A 33 9.36 13.04 3.73
C GLU A 33 9.56 11.56 3.38
N ILE A 34 8.67 11.01 2.55
CA ILE A 34 8.74 9.60 2.13
C ILE A 34 10.01 9.31 1.33
N SER A 35 10.44 10.24 0.46
CA SER A 35 11.70 10.10 -0.28
C SER A 35 12.95 10.18 0.60
N SER A 36 12.86 10.75 1.80
CA SER A 36 14.00 10.85 2.74
C SER A 36 14.02 9.66 3.71
N PHE A 37 12.85 9.16 4.07
CA PHE A 37 12.68 7.96 4.87
C PHE A 37 13.03 6.69 4.08
N THR A 38 12.69 6.66 2.79
CA THR A 38 13.06 5.59 1.85
C THR A 38 14.25 6.02 0.98
N ASP A 39 14.69 5.14 0.07
CA ASP A 39 15.63 5.45 -1.01
C ASP A 39 14.93 5.75 -2.35
N VAL A 40 13.59 5.87 -2.36
CA VAL A 40 12.80 6.13 -3.57
C VAL A 40 12.88 7.60 -3.96
N LYS A 41 13.23 7.87 -5.22
CA LYS A 41 13.32 9.24 -5.75
C LYS A 41 12.00 9.99 -5.57
N LYS A 42 12.06 11.20 -5.01
CA LYS A 42 10.90 12.11 -4.83
C LYS A 42 9.97 12.23 -6.05
N SER A 43 10.52 12.32 -7.27
CA SER A 43 9.70 12.40 -8.49
C SER A 43 8.84 11.15 -8.70
N LEU A 44 9.38 9.97 -8.38
CA LEU A 44 8.63 8.72 -8.43
C LEU A 44 7.61 8.65 -7.29
N VAL A 45 7.97 9.10 -6.07
CA VAL A 45 7.01 9.20 -4.95
C VAL A 45 5.82 10.09 -5.32
N ILE A 46 6.05 11.23 -6.00
CA ILE A 46 4.96 12.07 -6.52
C ILE A 46 4.06 11.27 -7.47
N ASN A 47 4.63 10.47 -8.38
CA ASN A 47 3.84 9.62 -9.27
C ASN A 47 3.04 8.55 -8.49
N VAL A 48 3.60 7.95 -7.43
CA VAL A 48 2.86 7.05 -6.53
C VAL A 48 1.71 7.76 -5.84
N ILE A 49 1.88 9.01 -5.37
CA ILE A 49 0.79 9.82 -4.79
C ILE A 49 -0.32 10.06 -5.81
N HIS A 50 0.03 10.37 -7.06
CA HIS A 50 -0.95 10.61 -8.12
C HIS A 50 -1.76 9.36 -8.46
N TYR A 51 -1.11 8.21 -8.47
CA TYR A 51 -1.77 6.91 -8.55
C TYR A 51 -2.69 6.66 -7.35
N ALA A 52 -2.18 6.80 -6.13
CA ALA A 52 -2.95 6.54 -4.91
C ALA A 52 -4.21 7.40 -4.83
N LYS A 53 -4.16 8.66 -5.28
CA LYS A 53 -5.31 9.58 -5.36
C LYS A 53 -6.43 9.13 -6.30
N GLN A 54 -6.23 8.09 -7.12
CA GLN A 54 -7.29 7.51 -7.97
C GLN A 54 -8.08 6.38 -7.29
N LEU A 55 -7.65 5.96 -6.10
CA LEU A 55 -8.22 4.81 -5.37
C LEU A 55 -9.40 5.19 -4.44
N PRO A 56 -9.38 6.34 -3.73
CA PRO A 56 -10.45 6.75 -2.84
C PRO A 56 -11.80 6.97 -3.53
N ARG A 57 -12.86 6.88 -2.74
CA ARG A 57 -14.20 7.31 -3.17
C ARG A 57 -14.26 8.85 -3.25
N PRO A 58 -15.01 9.44 -4.20
CA PRO A 58 -15.11 10.90 -4.34
C PRO A 58 -15.55 11.64 -3.06
N GLY A 59 -16.40 11.02 -2.24
CA GLY A 59 -16.86 11.59 -0.97
C GLY A 59 -15.86 11.48 0.20
N ASN A 60 -14.73 10.80 0.03
CA ASN A 60 -13.70 10.65 1.07
C ASN A 60 -12.30 10.52 0.44
N PRO A 61 -11.74 11.59 -0.13
CA PRO A 61 -10.56 11.54 -1.00
C PRO A 61 -9.24 11.23 -0.29
N ASP A 62 -9.23 11.24 1.04
CA ASP A 62 -8.01 11.02 1.84
C ASP A 62 -7.82 9.57 2.27
N TYR A 63 -8.81 8.70 2.03
CA TYR A 63 -8.84 7.34 2.55
C TYR A 63 -9.19 6.29 1.48
N ILE A 64 -8.49 5.16 1.55
CA ILE A 64 -8.70 3.96 0.76
C ILE A 64 -9.44 2.93 1.63
N ASP A 65 -10.55 2.43 1.12
CA ASP A 65 -11.31 1.37 1.78
C ASP A 65 -10.67 -0.01 1.58
N GLU A 66 -10.95 -0.92 2.51
CA GLU A 66 -10.37 -2.26 2.59
C GLU A 66 -10.56 -3.08 1.31
N LEU A 67 -11.71 -2.92 0.65
CA LEU A 67 -12.00 -3.61 -0.61
C LEU A 67 -11.05 -3.16 -1.72
N ILE A 68 -10.88 -1.84 -1.90
CA ILE A 68 -9.92 -1.31 -2.86
C ILE A 68 -8.50 -1.67 -2.48
N PHE A 69 -8.13 -1.58 -1.20
CA PHE A 69 -6.81 -1.99 -0.72
C PHE A 69 -6.53 -3.46 -1.09
N THR A 70 -7.44 -4.36 -0.75
CA THR A 70 -7.34 -5.80 -1.04
C THR A 70 -7.19 -6.07 -2.54
N ALA A 71 -8.00 -5.41 -3.37
CA ALA A 71 -7.92 -5.56 -4.82
C ALA A 71 -6.57 -5.07 -5.36
N GLN A 72 -5.98 -4.02 -4.78
CA GLN A 72 -4.66 -3.51 -5.17
C GLN A 72 -3.52 -4.44 -4.76
N MET A 73 -3.60 -5.04 -3.57
CA MET A 73 -2.63 -6.03 -3.10
C MET A 73 -2.54 -7.24 -4.06
N ASP A 74 -3.69 -7.73 -4.51
CA ASP A 74 -3.76 -8.83 -5.48
C ASP A 74 -3.29 -8.36 -6.87
N THR A 75 -3.99 -7.41 -7.48
CA THR A 75 -3.84 -7.10 -8.90
C THR A 75 -2.54 -6.38 -9.26
N ARG A 76 -1.98 -5.57 -8.35
CA ARG A 76 -0.76 -4.79 -8.61
C ARG A 76 0.46 -5.38 -7.94
N PHE A 77 0.30 -5.91 -6.74
CA PHE A 77 1.41 -6.33 -5.90
C PHE A 77 1.55 -7.86 -5.80
N GLY A 78 0.60 -8.62 -6.36
CA GLY A 78 0.69 -10.08 -6.48
C GLY A 78 0.54 -10.83 -5.14
N ILE A 79 0.08 -10.16 -4.09
CA ILE A 79 -0.22 -10.78 -2.80
C ILE A 79 -1.69 -11.18 -2.80
N THR A 80 -1.95 -12.48 -2.87
CA THR A 80 -3.31 -13.04 -3.06
C THR A 80 -3.89 -13.67 -1.79
N SER A 81 -3.02 -14.02 -0.83
CA SER A 81 -3.44 -14.61 0.45
C SER A 81 -4.22 -13.57 1.24
N LYS A 82 -5.53 -13.80 1.43
CA LYS A 82 -6.39 -12.92 2.24
C LYS A 82 -5.83 -12.71 3.64
N PHE A 83 -5.21 -13.73 4.21
CA PHE A 83 -4.58 -13.68 5.51
C PHE A 83 -3.43 -12.65 5.53
N HIS A 84 -2.47 -12.76 4.61
CA HIS A 84 -1.36 -11.81 4.53
C HIS A 84 -1.81 -10.40 4.14
N ILE A 85 -2.80 -10.27 3.24
CA ILE A 85 -3.40 -8.96 2.93
C ILE A 85 -3.99 -8.33 4.19
N GLN A 86 -4.69 -9.10 5.03
CA GLN A 86 -5.26 -8.59 6.28
C GLN A 86 -4.17 -8.10 7.23
N LEU A 87 -3.09 -8.86 7.42
CA LEU A 87 -1.97 -8.44 8.26
C LEU A 87 -1.38 -7.11 7.78
N ILE A 88 -1.11 -6.99 6.48
CA ILE A 88 -0.57 -5.78 5.89
C ILE A 88 -1.57 -4.61 6.06
N PHE A 89 -2.87 -4.85 5.84
CA PHE A 89 -3.90 -3.83 6.03
C PHE A 89 -3.95 -3.33 7.48
N GLU A 90 -3.87 -4.22 8.47
CA GLU A 90 -3.88 -3.89 9.89
C GLU A 90 -2.62 -3.16 10.35
N ALA A 91 -1.47 -3.45 9.74
CA ALA A 91 -0.20 -2.76 10.02
C ALA A 91 -0.18 -1.35 9.40
N VAL A 92 -0.78 -1.18 8.22
CA VAL A 92 -0.73 0.09 7.47
C VAL A 92 -1.82 1.07 7.88
N ARG A 93 -3.00 0.59 8.28
CA ARG A 93 -4.10 1.49 8.68
C ARG A 93 -3.82 2.15 10.02
N ASP A 94 -4.33 3.36 10.19
CA ASP A 94 -4.45 3.96 11.51
C ASP A 94 -5.39 3.10 12.38
N LYS A 95 -4.95 2.72 13.60
CA LYS A 95 -5.74 1.88 14.52
C LYS A 95 -7.08 2.52 14.92
N THR A 96 -7.24 3.83 14.76
CA THR A 96 -8.50 4.57 14.99
C THR A 96 -9.42 4.61 13.77
N SER A 97 -8.94 4.15 12.60
CA SER A 97 -9.64 4.22 11.32
C SER A 97 -9.91 2.82 10.76
N LYS A 98 -11.11 2.64 10.19
CA LYS A 98 -11.44 1.45 9.38
C LYS A 98 -10.87 1.49 7.96
N HIS A 99 -10.16 2.56 7.60
CA HIS A 99 -9.65 2.82 6.26
C HIS A 99 -8.19 3.23 6.32
N VAL A 100 -7.44 2.97 5.25
CA VAL A 100 -6.04 3.36 5.11
C VAL A 100 -5.95 4.79 4.59
N ARG A 101 -5.13 5.66 5.18
CA ARG A 101 -4.90 6.99 4.59
C ARG A 101 -4.05 6.87 3.33
N ILE A 102 -4.22 7.81 2.42
CA ILE A 102 -3.39 7.90 1.21
C ILE A 102 -1.91 7.96 1.55
N GLU A 103 -1.55 8.67 2.61
CA GLU A 103 -0.15 8.77 3.05
C GLU A 103 0.44 7.42 3.44
N ASP A 104 -0.27 6.63 4.25
CA ASP A 104 0.22 5.32 4.72
C ASP A 104 0.31 4.32 3.57
N PHE A 105 -0.66 4.35 2.64
CA PHE A 105 -0.60 3.56 1.42
C PHE A 105 0.60 3.91 0.55
N VAL A 106 0.87 5.21 0.34
CA VAL A 106 2.04 5.66 -0.45
C VAL A 106 3.34 5.25 0.24
N LYS A 107 3.42 5.36 1.58
CA LYS A 107 4.56 4.90 2.38
C LYS A 107 4.81 3.41 2.16
N MET A 108 3.78 2.57 2.31
CA MET A 108 3.85 1.12 2.07
C MET A 108 4.37 0.80 0.66
N VAL A 109 3.79 1.40 -0.39
CA VAL A 109 4.21 1.16 -1.78
C VAL A 109 5.67 1.56 -2.01
N CYS A 110 6.14 2.64 -1.38
CA CYS A 110 7.53 3.05 -1.47
C CYS A 110 8.46 2.09 -0.70
N ILE A 111 8.04 1.56 0.45
CA ILE A 111 8.79 0.54 1.20
C ILE A 111 8.92 -0.76 0.39
N PHE A 112 7.84 -1.23 -0.24
CA PHE A 112 7.87 -2.41 -1.11
C PHE A 112 8.93 -2.29 -2.22
N TYR A 113 9.04 -1.10 -2.81
CA TYR A 113 10.02 -0.84 -3.87
C TYR A 113 11.43 -0.49 -3.37
N SER A 114 11.57 -0.12 -2.11
CA SER A 114 12.83 0.34 -1.54
C SER A 114 13.91 -0.75 -1.61
N LYS A 115 15.16 -0.36 -1.85
CA LYS A 115 16.32 -1.26 -1.70
C LYS A 115 17.00 -1.09 -0.33
N ASN A 116 16.50 -0.17 0.50
CA ASN A 116 16.93 -0.05 1.89
C ASN A 116 16.34 -1.22 2.71
N LEU A 117 17.21 -2.13 3.14
CA LEU A 117 16.81 -3.29 3.92
C LEU A 117 16.21 -2.90 5.28
N SER A 118 16.75 -1.88 5.94
CA SER A 118 16.30 -1.49 7.28
C SER A 118 14.82 -1.09 7.29
N VAL A 119 14.36 -0.32 6.30
CA VAL A 119 12.94 0.09 6.25
C VAL A 119 12.01 -1.07 5.90
N LYS A 120 12.51 -2.06 5.13
CA LYS A 120 11.77 -3.28 4.84
C LYS A 120 11.64 -4.16 6.07
N VAL A 121 12.73 -4.36 6.82
CA VAL A 121 12.75 -5.16 8.05
C VAL A 121 11.77 -4.57 9.08
N ASP A 122 11.84 -3.26 9.31
CA ASP A 122 10.95 -2.58 10.26
C ASP A 122 9.48 -2.72 9.87
N PHE A 123 9.20 -2.60 8.57
CA PHE A 123 7.85 -2.80 8.03
C PHE A 123 7.37 -4.24 8.22
N VAL A 124 8.17 -5.24 7.81
CA VAL A 124 7.78 -6.64 7.92
C VAL A 124 7.58 -7.04 9.39
N PHE A 125 8.46 -6.59 10.28
CA PHE A 125 8.28 -6.79 11.71
C PHE A 125 6.94 -6.22 12.20
N SER A 126 6.59 -4.99 11.81
CA SER A 126 5.30 -4.38 12.18
C SER A 126 4.07 -5.10 11.62
N VAL A 127 4.24 -5.92 10.59
CA VAL A 127 3.17 -6.78 10.04
C VAL A 127 3.06 -8.08 10.85
N TYR A 128 4.17 -8.61 11.35
CA TYR A 128 4.21 -9.82 12.18
C TYR A 128 3.78 -9.57 13.63
N ASP A 129 4.23 -8.46 14.23
CA ASP A 129 3.76 -7.95 15.53
C ASP A 129 2.38 -7.26 15.34
N TYR A 130 1.35 -8.06 15.08
CA TYR A 130 0.00 -7.53 14.86
C TYR A 130 -0.67 -7.06 16.16
N GLY A 131 -0.20 -7.56 17.32
CA GLY A 131 -0.55 -7.09 18.65
C GLY A 131 -0.05 -5.67 18.92
N GLY A 132 1.09 -5.31 18.33
CA GLY A 132 1.69 -3.97 18.37
C GLY A 132 2.32 -3.63 19.72
N ASP A 133 2.84 -4.62 20.44
CA ASP A 133 3.53 -4.42 21.71
C ASP A 133 5.06 -4.32 21.56
N GLY A 134 5.56 -4.45 20.33
CA GLY A 134 6.97 -4.32 19.97
C GLY A 134 7.72 -5.66 19.95
N GLU A 135 7.05 -6.78 20.16
CA GLU A 135 7.64 -8.12 20.26
C GLU A 135 6.74 -9.15 19.59
N ILE A 136 7.28 -9.99 18.72
CA ILE A 136 6.49 -11.08 18.12
C ILE A 136 6.31 -12.16 19.19
N GLN A 137 5.10 -12.26 19.72
CA GLN A 137 4.77 -13.23 20.76
C GLN A 137 4.54 -14.64 20.19
N MET A 138 4.65 -15.64 21.06
CA MET A 138 4.36 -17.05 20.77
C MET A 138 3.04 -17.27 20.01
N HIS A 139 1.97 -16.62 20.46
CA HIS A 139 0.65 -16.78 19.84
C HIS A 139 0.59 -16.15 18.43
N GLU A 140 1.39 -15.13 18.16
CA GLU A 140 1.49 -14.50 16.84
C GLU A 140 2.31 -15.37 15.89
N MET A 141 3.46 -15.90 16.36
CA MET A 141 4.24 -16.89 15.61
C MET A 141 3.40 -18.10 15.20
N HIS A 142 2.62 -18.64 16.14
CA HIS A 142 1.70 -19.76 15.88
C HIS A 142 0.74 -19.43 14.74
N MET A 143 0.12 -18.25 14.80
CA MET A 143 -0.88 -17.83 13.84
C MET A 143 -0.28 -17.58 12.44
N LEU A 144 0.89 -16.93 12.38
CA LEU A 144 1.65 -16.68 11.14
C LEU A 144 2.06 -17.99 10.46
N LEU A 145 2.70 -18.89 11.20
CA LEU A 145 3.29 -20.14 10.71
C LEU A 145 2.25 -21.23 10.46
N LYS A 146 1.08 -21.18 11.09
CA LYS A 146 -0.01 -22.12 10.81
C LYS A 146 -0.40 -22.15 9.33
N THR A 147 -0.26 -21.02 8.63
CA THR A 147 -0.60 -20.91 7.21
C THR A 147 0.42 -21.58 6.28
N THR A 148 1.63 -21.88 6.78
CA THR A 148 2.68 -22.55 6.01
C THR A 148 2.63 -24.07 6.12
N ILE A 149 1.94 -24.60 7.14
CA ILE A 149 1.76 -26.04 7.32
C ILE A 149 0.75 -26.55 6.29
N VAL A 150 1.27 -27.21 5.25
CA VAL A 150 0.46 -28.08 4.40
C VAL A 150 0.52 -29.44 5.05
N SER A 151 -0.62 -29.98 5.49
CA SER A 151 -0.67 -31.33 6.08
C SER A 151 -0.16 -32.35 5.06
N VAL A 152 1.10 -32.74 5.20
CA VAL A 152 1.77 -33.75 4.36
C VAL A 152 2.31 -34.80 5.31
N GLY A 153 1.76 -36.02 5.24
CA GLY A 153 2.21 -37.16 6.04
C GLY A 153 1.26 -37.54 7.19
N ASP A 154 1.80 -38.35 8.10
CA ASP A 154 1.06 -38.96 9.23
C ASP A 154 1.19 -38.17 10.55
N GLU A 155 2.09 -37.17 10.61
CA GLU A 155 2.25 -36.29 11.77
C GLU A 155 1.07 -35.32 11.92
N GLU A 156 0.66 -35.06 13.16
CA GLU A 156 -0.39 -34.09 13.41
C GLU A 156 0.10 -32.67 13.06
N PRO A 157 -0.68 -31.86 12.32
CA PRO A 157 -0.26 -30.52 11.91
C PRO A 157 0.17 -29.60 13.05
N GLU A 158 -0.37 -29.83 14.26
CA GLU A 158 -0.03 -29.08 15.46
C GLU A 158 1.37 -29.42 15.99
N GLU A 159 1.82 -30.66 15.86
CA GLU A 159 3.18 -31.07 16.22
C GLU A 159 4.19 -30.43 15.27
N GLN A 160 3.91 -30.46 13.96
CA GLN A 160 4.74 -29.80 12.94
C GLN A 160 4.85 -28.29 13.16
N LEU A 161 3.74 -27.65 13.52
CA LEU A 161 3.72 -26.23 13.85
C LEU A 161 4.55 -25.93 15.10
N LYS A 162 4.43 -26.75 16.14
CA LYS A 162 5.23 -26.61 17.36
C LYS A 162 6.73 -26.73 17.07
N GLU A 163 7.13 -27.73 16.30
CA GLU A 163 8.54 -27.90 15.90
C GLU A 163 9.05 -26.69 15.10
N LEU A 164 8.24 -26.15 14.19
CA LEU A 164 8.61 -24.97 13.41
C LEU A 164 8.79 -23.73 14.30
N ILE A 165 7.91 -23.54 15.28
CA ILE A 165 8.04 -22.47 16.27
C ILE A 165 9.30 -22.65 17.12
N ASP A 166 9.56 -23.87 17.61
CA ASP A 166 10.75 -24.17 18.42
C ASP A 166 12.05 -23.88 17.62
N ILE A 167 12.06 -24.17 16.32
CA ILE A 167 13.15 -23.81 15.41
C ILE A 167 13.30 -22.29 15.31
N VAL A 168 12.21 -21.57 15.06
CA VAL A 168 12.20 -20.10 14.92
C VAL A 168 12.74 -19.42 16.18
N ILE A 169 12.30 -19.85 17.36
CA ILE A 169 12.81 -19.37 18.66
C ILE A 169 14.29 -19.71 18.80
N GLY A 170 14.69 -20.96 18.55
CA GLY A 170 16.08 -21.38 18.65
C GLY A 170 17.04 -20.63 17.72
N LEU A 171 16.53 -20.03 16.64
CA LEU A 171 17.31 -19.25 15.68
C LEU A 171 17.44 -17.76 16.04
N MET A 172 16.42 -17.17 16.68
CA MET A 172 16.32 -15.71 16.85
C MET A 172 16.26 -15.22 18.29
N ASP A 173 15.67 -15.98 19.22
CA ASP A 173 15.47 -15.57 20.62
C ASP A 173 16.80 -15.69 21.39
N THR A 174 17.63 -14.66 21.29
CA THR A 174 18.95 -14.61 21.91
C THR A 174 18.86 -14.36 23.41
N HIS A 175 17.81 -13.68 23.86
CA HIS A 175 17.60 -13.36 25.28
C HIS A 175 16.86 -14.48 26.04
N GLN A 176 16.33 -15.48 25.33
CA GLN A 176 15.65 -16.66 25.87
C GLN A 176 14.39 -16.31 26.68
N ASP A 177 13.61 -15.34 26.22
CA ASP A 177 12.37 -14.92 26.85
C ASP A 177 11.10 -15.42 26.13
N GLY A 178 11.27 -16.21 25.07
CA GLY A 178 10.21 -16.91 24.34
C GLY A 178 9.46 -16.03 23.34
N LYS A 179 10.00 -14.87 23.00
CA LYS A 179 9.46 -13.88 22.06
C LYS A 179 10.59 -13.32 21.20
N ILE A 180 10.24 -12.60 20.14
CA ILE A 180 11.23 -12.03 19.22
C ILE A 180 11.10 -10.51 19.22
N SER A 181 12.11 -9.83 19.75
CA SER A 181 12.19 -8.38 19.66
C SER A 181 12.56 -7.90 18.25
N LEU A 182 12.30 -6.63 17.94
CA LEU A 182 12.72 -6.01 16.68
C LEU A 182 14.25 -6.05 16.49
N GLU A 183 15.03 -5.94 17.56
CA GLU A 183 16.49 -6.01 17.51
C GLU A 183 16.96 -7.40 17.07
N GLU A 184 16.41 -8.45 17.67
CA GLU A 184 16.70 -9.84 17.33
C GLU A 184 16.30 -10.18 15.89
N PHE A 185 15.13 -9.74 15.47
CA PHE A 185 14.69 -9.92 14.08
C PHE A 185 15.62 -9.20 13.09
N ARG A 186 16.03 -7.96 13.39
CA ARG A 186 17.00 -7.22 12.57
C ARG A 186 18.34 -7.94 12.50
N ASP A 187 18.85 -8.42 13.63
CA ASP A 187 20.12 -9.15 13.68
C ASP A 187 20.06 -10.45 12.89
N TYR A 188 18.96 -11.18 12.98
CA TYR A 188 18.76 -12.39 12.21
C TYR A 188 18.72 -12.13 10.70
N VAL A 189 17.94 -11.14 10.25
CA VAL A 189 17.83 -10.79 8.82
C VAL A 189 19.13 -10.18 8.27
N ARG A 190 19.98 -9.58 9.11
CA ARG A 190 21.31 -9.10 8.69
C ARG A 190 22.24 -10.24 8.27
N ASN A 191 22.04 -11.45 8.78
CA ASN A 191 22.84 -12.61 8.40
C ASN A 191 22.52 -13.08 6.97
N ASP A 192 21.23 -13.07 6.60
CA ASP A 192 20.78 -13.30 5.23
C ASP A 192 19.45 -12.58 4.98
N ILE A 193 19.42 -11.72 3.95
CA ILE A 193 18.23 -10.97 3.53
C ILE A 193 17.05 -11.88 3.18
N LEU A 194 17.32 -13.13 2.78
CA LEU A 194 16.29 -14.11 2.45
C LEU A 194 15.41 -14.48 3.66
N TYR A 195 15.88 -14.22 4.89
CA TYR A 195 15.12 -14.49 6.11
C TYR A 195 14.05 -13.45 6.43
N ILE A 196 14.00 -12.33 5.70
CA ILE A 196 13.04 -11.26 5.99
C ILE A 196 11.58 -11.72 5.98
N GLU A 197 11.22 -12.72 5.17
CA GLU A 197 9.85 -13.25 5.09
C GLU A 197 9.69 -14.63 5.74
N MET A 198 10.54 -14.98 6.71
CA MET A 198 10.57 -16.33 7.30
C MET A 198 9.27 -16.74 8.01
N LEU A 199 8.45 -15.78 8.49
CA LEU A 199 7.16 -16.05 9.12
C LEU A 199 5.98 -15.94 8.14
N GLY A 200 6.26 -15.73 6.84
CA GLY A 200 5.26 -15.72 5.78
C GLY A 200 5.40 -14.55 4.80
N PRO A 201 4.92 -14.70 3.55
CA PRO A 201 5.09 -13.69 2.51
C PRO A 201 4.20 -12.46 2.73
N VAL A 202 4.82 -11.31 2.94
CA VAL A 202 4.17 -10.00 3.18
C VAL A 202 4.76 -8.87 2.32
N LEU A 203 5.77 -9.18 1.51
CA LEU A 203 6.36 -8.31 0.51
C LEU A 203 6.01 -8.81 -0.91
N PRO A 204 5.80 -7.89 -1.85
CA PRO A 204 5.68 -8.25 -3.26
C PRO A 204 7.00 -8.78 -3.82
N LEU A 205 6.91 -9.68 -4.81
CA LEU A 205 8.10 -10.10 -5.56
C LEU A 205 8.74 -8.90 -6.28
N ASP A 206 10.08 -8.83 -6.29
CA ASP A 206 10.84 -7.71 -6.84
C ASP A 206 10.44 -7.39 -8.29
N HIS A 207 10.30 -8.39 -9.15
CA HIS A 207 9.91 -8.21 -10.56
C HIS A 207 8.46 -7.68 -10.72
N VAL A 208 7.56 -8.01 -9.80
CA VAL A 208 6.18 -7.48 -9.79
C VAL A 208 6.21 -5.98 -9.47
N MET A 209 7.00 -5.58 -8.47
CA MET A 209 7.19 -4.18 -8.10
C MET A 209 7.91 -3.38 -9.18
N GLU A 210 8.95 -3.94 -9.82
CA GLU A 210 9.63 -3.29 -10.93
C GLU A 210 8.67 -3.01 -12.08
N ARG A 211 7.89 -4.02 -12.49
CA ARG A 211 6.88 -3.86 -13.54
C ARG A 211 5.85 -2.78 -13.20
N PHE A 212 5.36 -2.75 -11.95
CA PHE A 212 4.42 -1.72 -11.52
C PHE A 212 5.07 -0.32 -11.54
N MET A 213 6.27 -0.18 -10.99
CA MET A 213 6.97 1.09 -10.93
C MET A 213 7.39 1.61 -12.30
N ASP A 214 7.66 0.74 -13.27
CA ASP A 214 7.99 1.14 -14.66
C ASP A 214 6.82 1.84 -15.36
N ILE A 215 5.57 1.49 -15.01
CA ILE A 215 4.37 2.23 -15.46
C ILE A 215 4.43 3.70 -15.01
N LEU A 216 5.00 3.94 -13.82
CA LEU A 216 5.06 5.25 -13.18
C LEU A 216 6.30 6.07 -13.57
N LYS A 217 7.48 5.45 -13.68
CA LYS A 217 8.78 6.15 -13.85
C LYS A 217 8.85 7.06 -15.07
N HIS A 218 8.23 6.64 -16.18
CA HIS A 218 8.34 7.33 -17.47
C HIS A 218 7.18 8.28 -17.77
N ARG A 219 6.37 8.62 -16.75
CA ARG A 219 5.18 9.46 -16.90
C ARG A 219 5.28 10.75 -16.10
N THR A 220 4.64 11.79 -16.62
CA THR A 220 4.35 12.99 -15.83
C THR A 220 3.24 12.67 -14.82
N PRO A 221 3.12 13.44 -13.73
CA PRO A 221 2.05 13.22 -12.74
C PRO A 221 0.63 13.28 -13.34
N HIS A 222 0.43 14.10 -14.37
CA HIS A 222 -0.83 14.17 -15.12
C HIS A 222 -1.08 12.88 -15.92
N ALA A 223 -0.06 12.37 -16.62
CA ALA A 223 -0.18 11.14 -17.38
C ALA A 223 -0.40 9.91 -16.48
N VAL A 224 0.13 9.91 -15.24
CA VAL A 224 -0.18 8.89 -14.24
C VAL A 224 -1.65 8.96 -13.83
N ARG A 225 -2.15 10.15 -13.49
CA ARG A 225 -3.56 10.35 -13.13
C ARG A 225 -4.48 9.84 -14.25
N ASP A 226 -4.20 10.21 -15.50
CA ASP A 226 -5.04 9.82 -16.64
C ASP A 226 -5.01 8.32 -16.91
N TYR A 227 -3.85 7.67 -16.71
CA TYR A 227 -3.70 6.23 -16.87
C TYR A 227 -4.54 5.45 -15.84
N PHE A 228 -4.58 5.93 -14.59
CA PHE A 228 -5.28 5.28 -13.47
C PHE A 228 -6.66 5.87 -13.18
N CYS A 229 -7.24 6.70 -14.05
CA CYS A 229 -8.46 7.43 -13.74
C CYS A 229 -9.68 6.54 -13.43
N ASN A 230 -9.69 5.30 -13.92
CA ASN A 230 -10.75 4.31 -13.68
C ASN A 230 -10.33 3.19 -12.72
N GLU A 231 -9.18 3.33 -12.06
CA GLU A 231 -8.58 2.27 -11.26
C GLU A 231 -9.52 1.76 -10.16
N ARG A 232 -10.22 2.67 -9.49
CA ARG A 232 -11.23 2.30 -8.48
C ARG A 232 -12.35 1.44 -9.09
N SER A 233 -12.93 1.84 -10.21
CA SER A 233 -14.01 1.09 -10.86
C SER A 233 -13.54 -0.29 -11.36
N ILE A 234 -12.28 -0.39 -11.80
CA ILE A 234 -11.66 -1.68 -12.15
C ILE A 234 -11.62 -2.61 -10.93
N CYS A 235 -11.20 -2.10 -9.76
CA CYS A 235 -11.21 -2.88 -8.51
C CYS A 235 -12.62 -3.33 -8.09
N LEU A 236 -13.64 -2.52 -8.36
CA LEU A 236 -15.02 -2.81 -8.03
C LEU A 236 -15.73 -3.71 -9.06
N HIS A 237 -15.03 -4.09 -10.15
CA HIS A 237 -15.62 -4.76 -11.31
C HIS A 237 -16.84 -4.02 -11.90
N GLU A 238 -16.85 -2.69 -11.82
CA GLU A 238 -17.92 -1.87 -12.38
C GLU A 238 -17.78 -1.79 -13.92
N PRO A 239 -18.91 -1.80 -14.67
CA PRO A 239 -18.87 -1.64 -16.12
C PRO A 239 -18.26 -0.28 -16.47
N PHE A 240 -17.36 -0.26 -17.45
CA PHE A 240 -16.63 0.94 -17.88
C PHE A 240 -17.61 2.05 -18.33
N GLN A 241 -17.85 3.04 -17.47
CA GLN A 241 -18.59 4.24 -17.85
C GLN A 241 -17.63 5.23 -18.53
N LYS A 242 -17.59 5.17 -19.86
CA LYS A 242 -16.92 6.18 -20.68
C LYS A 242 -17.71 7.50 -20.57
N SER A 243 -17.36 8.33 -19.60
CA SER A 243 -17.99 9.64 -19.37
C SER A 243 -17.56 10.67 -20.44
N LEU A 244 -18.57 11.22 -21.14
CA LEU A 244 -18.58 12.36 -22.07
C LEU A 244 -17.69 12.30 -23.34
N LEU A 245 -18.11 11.48 -24.32
CA LEU A 245 -17.87 11.76 -25.75
C LEU A 245 -19.16 11.75 -26.59
N ASN A 246 -20.33 11.79 -25.92
CA ASN A 246 -21.64 11.83 -26.57
C ASN A 246 -22.23 13.24 -26.71
N ASP A 247 -21.55 14.28 -26.20
CA ASP A 247 -22.04 15.67 -26.28
C ASP A 247 -21.58 16.43 -27.55
N LEU A 248 -21.06 15.72 -28.57
CA LEU A 248 -20.55 16.36 -29.80
C LEU A 248 -21.33 16.09 -31.08
N TYR A 249 -22.43 15.31 -31.06
CA TYR A 249 -23.29 15.17 -32.25
C TYR A 249 -24.77 15.02 -31.90
N PRO A 250 -25.58 16.09 -32.01
CA PRO A 250 -27.01 15.95 -32.21
C PRO A 250 -27.26 15.90 -33.73
N ILE A 251 -27.34 14.72 -34.31
CA ILE A 251 -27.98 14.56 -35.63
C ILE A 251 -29.15 13.61 -35.42
N PRO A 252 -30.40 14.08 -35.48
CA PRO A 252 -31.53 13.20 -35.65
C PRO A 252 -31.41 12.56 -37.03
N LEU A 253 -31.24 11.25 -37.08
CA LEU A 253 -31.50 10.49 -38.30
C LEU A 253 -33.01 10.50 -38.52
N GLU A 254 -33.51 11.51 -39.23
CA GLU A 254 -34.74 11.32 -39.98
C GLU A 254 -34.43 10.37 -41.13
N MET A 255 -35.13 9.24 -41.17
CA MET A 255 -35.17 8.38 -42.35
C MET A 255 -36.61 8.32 -42.88
N PRO A 256 -36.77 8.25 -44.21
CA PRO A 256 -38.05 8.38 -44.91
C PRO A 256 -39.04 7.24 -44.67
#